data_AF-A0A3A9H6Y1-F1
#
_entry.id   AF-A0A3A9H6Y1-F1
#
_cell.length_a   1.000
_cell.length_b   1.000
_cell.length_c   1.000
_cell.angle_alpha   90.00
_cell.angle_beta   90.00
_cell.angle_gamma   90.00
#
_symmetry.space_group_name_H-M   'P 1'
#
loop_
_entity.id
_entity.type
_entity.pdbx_description
1 polymer ?
#
loop_
_entity_poly.entity_id
_entity_poly.type
_entity_poly.pdbx_seq_one_letter_code
_entity_poly.pdbx_strand_id
1 'polypeptide(L)'
;MLKEMMNPRYHGNALTIDLSNWGYPNYIAECAYHFDKKENKYSFSMWLNRTDLEDRMKLSSKKVDTQYISGTRDTIIENICRIVHHCVTITDNGSGKKYFDRFVERYEYELTCFERGNELFEKERLAKLNDNKD
;
A
#
# COMPACT_ATOMS: atom_id res chain seq x y z
N MET A 1 11.50 12.53 -17.08
CA MET A 1 11.88 11.16 -16.66
C MET A 1 10.85 10.62 -15.67
N LEU A 2 10.68 9.30 -15.49
CA LEU A 2 9.59 8.75 -14.65
C LEU A 2 9.72 9.21 -13.20
N LYS A 3 10.94 9.32 -12.68
CA LYS A 3 11.20 9.90 -11.35
C LYS A 3 10.57 11.29 -11.15
N GLU A 4 10.63 12.18 -12.13
CA GLU A 4 10.06 13.54 -12.02
C GLU A 4 8.53 13.50 -12.00
N MET A 5 7.95 12.63 -12.83
CA MET A 5 6.49 12.47 -12.91
C MET A 5 5.91 11.80 -11.65
N MET A 6 6.61 10.80 -11.12
CA MET A 6 6.19 10.07 -9.91
C MET A 6 6.50 10.83 -8.62
N ASN A 7 7.41 11.82 -8.67
CA ASN A 7 7.77 12.71 -7.57
C ASN A 7 7.98 12.00 -6.20
N PRO A 8 8.93 11.04 -6.10
CA PRO A 8 9.13 10.28 -4.88
C PRO A 8 9.68 11.14 -3.75
N ARG A 9 9.18 10.92 -2.53
CA ARG A 9 9.66 11.51 -1.28
C ARG A 9 10.60 10.54 -0.57
N TYR A 10 11.79 10.98 -0.18
CA TYR A 10 12.85 10.12 0.34
C TYR A 10 12.86 10.04 1.87
N HIS A 11 13.08 8.83 2.39
CA HIS A 11 13.12 8.48 3.81
C HIS A 11 14.27 7.49 4.09
N GLY A 12 15.52 7.95 3.95
CA GLY A 12 16.69 7.09 4.11
C GLY A 12 16.76 5.99 3.04
N ASN A 13 16.63 4.72 3.46
CA ASN A 13 16.61 3.56 2.56
C ASN A 13 15.18 3.21 2.07
N ALA A 14 14.25 4.13 2.22
CA ALA A 14 12.89 4.02 1.71
C ALA A 14 12.49 5.29 0.96
N LEU A 15 11.46 5.16 0.13
CA LEU A 15 10.80 6.29 -0.53
C LEU A 15 9.29 6.07 -0.53
N THR A 16 8.53 7.16 -0.59
CA THR A 16 7.09 7.14 -0.75
C THR A 16 6.66 7.86 -2.01
N ILE A 17 5.62 7.34 -2.67
CA ILE A 17 5.04 7.93 -3.88
C ILE A 17 3.55 8.11 -3.64
N ASP A 18 3.05 9.32 -3.89
CA ASP A 18 1.63 9.64 -3.82
C ASP A 18 0.89 9.09 -5.04
N LEU A 19 -0.18 8.32 -4.80
CA LEU A 19 -0.95 7.66 -5.85
C LEU A 19 -2.27 8.38 -6.16
N SER A 20 -2.54 9.53 -5.54
CA SER A 20 -3.80 10.26 -5.72
C SER A 20 -4.03 10.66 -7.17
N ASN A 21 -2.97 11.11 -7.86
CA ASN A 21 -3.02 11.47 -9.29
C ASN A 21 -3.10 10.26 -10.22
N TRP A 22 -3.09 9.04 -9.69
CA TRP A 22 -3.08 7.78 -10.43
C TRP A 22 -4.37 6.96 -10.25
N GLY A 23 -5.41 7.58 -9.65
CA GLY A 23 -6.71 6.95 -9.41
C GLY A 23 -6.85 6.29 -8.04
N TYR A 24 -5.90 6.51 -7.13
CA TYR A 24 -5.92 5.94 -5.78
C TYR A 24 -5.86 7.06 -4.73
N PRO A 25 -6.99 7.75 -4.47
CA PRO A 25 -7.02 8.87 -3.54
C PRO A 25 -6.64 8.41 -2.13
N ASN A 26 -5.85 9.22 -1.42
CA ASN A 26 -5.35 8.94 -0.07
C ASN A 26 -4.44 7.70 0.04
N TYR A 27 -3.96 7.15 -1.08
CA TYR A 27 -3.00 6.06 -1.08
C TYR A 27 -1.59 6.50 -1.40
N ILE A 28 -0.62 5.88 -0.73
CA ILE A 28 0.80 5.97 -1.05
C ILE A 28 1.38 4.59 -1.29
N ALA A 29 2.32 4.50 -2.23
CA ALA A 29 3.24 3.37 -2.31
C ALA A 29 4.46 3.67 -1.43
N GLU A 30 4.72 2.84 -0.43
CA GLU A 30 5.95 2.88 0.36
C GLU A 30 6.89 1.79 -0.15
N CYS A 31 8.12 2.20 -0.49
CA CYS A 31 9.10 1.35 -1.12
C CYS A 31 10.39 1.36 -0.31
N ALA A 32 10.75 0.22 0.29
CA ALA A 32 12.05 0.03 0.93
C ALA A 32 13.00 -0.70 -0.02
N TYR A 33 14.25 -0.28 -0.08
CA TYR A 33 15.27 -0.93 -0.88
C TYR A 33 16.61 -0.99 -0.16
N HIS A 34 17.29 -2.13 -0.24
CA HIS A 34 18.66 -2.27 0.26
C HIS A 34 19.50 -3.07 -0.73
N PHE A 35 20.77 -2.70 -0.87
CA PHE A 35 21.69 -3.49 -1.68
C PHE A 35 22.09 -4.76 -0.93
N ASP A 36 21.90 -5.92 -1.53
CA ASP A 36 22.41 -7.19 -1.05
C ASP A 36 23.72 -7.52 -1.80
N LYS A 37 24.83 -7.59 -1.05
CA LYS A 37 26.16 -7.87 -1.60
C LYS A 37 26.30 -9.32 -2.08
N LYS A 38 25.56 -10.26 -1.51
CA LYS A 38 25.62 -11.68 -1.90
C LYS A 38 24.96 -11.89 -3.25
N GLU A 39 23.78 -11.28 -3.42
CA GLU A 39 23.01 -11.36 -4.66
C GLU A 39 23.44 -10.34 -5.71
N ASN A 40 24.28 -9.38 -5.33
CA ASN A 40 24.74 -8.26 -6.16
C ASN A 40 23.56 -7.47 -6.79
N LYS A 41 22.47 -7.34 -6.03
CA LYS A 41 21.18 -6.75 -6.45
C LYS A 41 20.56 -5.98 -5.30
N TYR A 42 19.55 -5.15 -5.60
CA TYR A 42 18.75 -4.51 -4.56
C TYR A 42 17.60 -5.43 -4.16
N SER A 43 17.51 -5.77 -2.88
CA SER A 43 16.26 -6.26 -2.29
C SER A 43 15.29 -5.09 -2.22
N PHE A 44 14.10 -5.27 -2.80
CA PHE A 44 13.06 -4.27 -2.91
C PHE A 44 11.80 -4.82 -2.26
N SER A 45 11.16 -4.03 -1.39
CA SER A 45 9.88 -4.36 -0.77
C SER A 45 8.92 -3.18 -0.91
N MET A 46 7.65 -3.50 -1.14
CA MET A 46 6.63 -2.48 -1.39
C MET A 46 5.37 -2.73 -0.56
N TRP A 47 4.79 -1.65 -0.06
CA TRP A 47 3.54 -1.60 0.66
C TRP A 47 2.63 -0.53 0.06
N LEU A 48 1.33 -0.78 0.15
CA LEU A 48 0.29 0.17 -0.23
C LEU A 48 -0.39 0.63 1.07
N ASN A 49 -0.31 1.91 1.38
CA ASN A 49 -0.80 2.47 2.64
C ASN A 49 -1.85 3.56 2.39
N ARG A 50 -2.88 3.64 3.23
CA ARG A 50 -3.79 4.80 3.30
C ARG A 50 -3.24 5.86 4.24
N THR A 51 -3.35 7.12 3.87
CA THR A 51 -2.82 8.25 4.65
C THR A 51 -3.88 8.98 5.48
N ASP A 52 -5.15 8.74 5.22
CA ASP A 52 -6.30 9.36 5.92
C ASP A 52 -6.74 8.58 7.16
N LEU A 53 -6.23 7.37 7.36
CA LEU A 53 -6.42 6.59 8.58
C LEU A 53 -5.18 6.69 9.48
N GLU A 54 -5.37 7.13 10.73
CA GLU A 54 -4.30 7.15 11.75
C GLU A 54 -3.81 5.75 12.12
N ASP A 55 -4.57 4.71 11.77
CA ASP A 55 -4.25 3.36 12.16
C ASP A 55 -3.21 2.77 11.19
N ARG A 56 -1.96 2.72 11.68
CA ARG A 56 -0.98 1.71 11.25
C ARG A 56 -1.43 0.32 11.68
N MET A 57 -2.72 -0.01 11.51
CA MET A 57 -3.23 -1.34 11.75
C MET A 57 -2.39 -2.22 10.84
N LYS A 58 -1.59 -3.09 11.47
CA LYS A 58 -0.70 -4.07 10.85
C LYS A 58 -1.43 -5.02 9.88
N LEU A 59 -2.76 -4.87 9.80
CA LEU A 59 -3.69 -5.50 8.89
C LEU A 59 -3.75 -4.81 7.50
N SER A 60 -3.22 -3.59 7.35
CA SER A 60 -3.32 -2.78 6.12
C SER A 60 -2.10 -2.86 5.19
N SER A 61 -0.92 -3.14 5.73
CA SER A 61 0.30 -3.24 4.93
C SER A 61 0.40 -4.64 4.32
N LYS A 62 -0.39 -4.90 3.27
CA LYS A 62 -0.19 -6.10 2.45
C LYS A 62 1.15 -5.91 1.75
N LYS A 63 2.18 -6.59 2.26
CA LYS A 63 3.45 -6.76 1.56
C LYS A 63 3.10 -7.23 0.16
N VAL A 64 3.28 -6.32 -0.78
CA VAL A 64 2.92 -6.54 -2.16
C VAL A 64 3.88 -7.58 -2.75
N ASP A 65 5.17 -7.41 -2.44
CA ASP A 65 6.21 -8.35 -2.80
C ASP A 65 7.54 -8.02 -2.08
N THR A 66 8.47 -8.99 -2.01
CA THR A 66 9.91 -8.68 -1.95
C THR A 66 10.57 -9.31 -3.16
N GLN A 67 11.26 -8.49 -3.96
CA GLN A 67 11.96 -8.95 -5.15
C GLN A 67 13.39 -8.44 -5.17
N TYR A 68 14.28 -9.17 -5.84
CA TYR A 68 15.60 -8.67 -6.18
C TYR A 68 15.55 -7.95 -7.53
N ILE A 69 15.83 -6.65 -7.52
CA ILE A 69 15.88 -5.82 -8.71
C ILE A 69 17.32 -5.40 -9.02
N SER A 70 17.69 -5.48 -10.29
CA SER A 70 18.99 -5.03 -10.78
C SER A 70 19.04 -3.50 -10.84
N GLY A 71 20.21 -2.92 -10.58
CA GLY A 71 20.42 -1.48 -10.70
C GLY A 71 21.70 -1.02 -10.01
N THR A 72 22.08 0.22 -10.28
CA THR A 72 23.14 0.93 -9.56
C THR A 72 22.53 1.92 -8.57
N ARG A 73 23.37 2.59 -7.78
CA ARG A 73 22.91 3.70 -6.92
C ARG A 73 22.21 4.81 -7.70
N ASP A 74 22.62 5.04 -8.95
CA ASP A 74 22.07 6.11 -9.78
C ASP A 74 20.74 5.72 -10.45
N THR A 75 20.54 4.42 -10.73
CA THR A 75 19.36 3.94 -11.47
C THR A 75 18.27 3.36 -10.58
N ILE A 76 18.57 2.99 -9.33
CA ILE A 76 17.64 2.26 -8.47
C ILE A 76 16.33 3.02 -8.25
N ILE A 77 16.39 4.34 -8.08
CA ILE A 77 15.20 5.17 -7.87
C ILE A 77 14.31 5.19 -9.11
N GLU A 78 14.90 5.35 -10.29
CA GLU A 78 14.16 5.35 -11.56
C GLU A 78 13.52 3.97 -11.81
N ASN A 79 14.21 2.88 -11.46
CA ASN A 79 13.68 1.53 -11.54
C ASN A 79 12.49 1.32 -10.60
N ILE A 80 12.57 1.81 -9.36
CA ILE A 80 11.44 1.77 -8.43
C ILE A 80 10.26 2.57 -8.97
N CYS A 81 10.50 3.78 -9.49
CA CYS A 81 9.45 4.62 -10.09
C CYS A 81 8.78 3.92 -11.28
N ARG A 82 9.55 3.21 -12.11
CA ARG A 82 9.03 2.38 -13.22
C ARG A 82 8.12 1.26 -12.74
N ILE A 83 8.52 0.55 -11.69
CA ILE A 83 7.72 -0.54 -11.10
C ILE A 83 6.39 0.01 -10.58
N VAL A 84 6.44 1.07 -9.76
CA VAL A 84 5.22 1.68 -9.19
C VAL A 84 4.32 2.23 -10.30
N HIS A 85 4.90 2.91 -11.29
CA HIS A 85 4.16 3.41 -12.45
C HIS A 85 3.45 2.27 -13.19
N HIS A 86 4.15 1.15 -13.43
CA HIS A 86 3.55 -0.02 -14.05
C HIS A 86 2.35 -0.54 -13.23
N CYS A 87 2.49 -0.63 -11.90
CA CYS A 87 1.43 -1.09 -11.01
C CYS A 87 0.16 -0.22 -11.06
N VAL A 88 0.28 1.08 -11.34
CA VAL A 88 -0.85 2.02 -11.40
C VAL A 88 -1.40 2.29 -12.80
N THR A 89 -0.68 1.88 -13.85
CA THR A 89 -1.06 2.17 -15.24
C THR A 89 -1.42 0.95 -16.06
N ILE A 90 -0.73 -0.18 -15.87
CA ILE A 90 -0.91 -1.35 -16.70
C ILE A 90 -2.03 -2.21 -16.15
N THR A 91 -2.98 -2.51 -17.03
CA THR A 91 -4.14 -3.37 -16.76
C THR A 91 -3.82 -4.78 -17.21
N ASP A 92 -4.12 -5.76 -16.37
CA ASP A 92 -4.02 -7.17 -16.71
C ASP A 92 -5.17 -7.56 -17.66
N ASN A 93 -4.82 -8.16 -18.81
CA ASN A 93 -5.78 -8.47 -19.88
C ASN A 93 -6.84 -9.50 -19.48
N GLY A 94 -6.59 -10.32 -18.44
CA GLY A 94 -7.54 -11.33 -17.99
C GLY A 94 -8.55 -10.78 -16.99
N SER A 95 -8.08 -10.02 -16.02
CA SER A 95 -8.91 -9.46 -14.95
C SER A 95 -9.50 -8.09 -15.26
N GLY A 96 -8.94 -7.36 -16.24
CA GLY A 96 -9.30 -5.96 -16.50
C GLY A 96 -8.90 -5.00 -15.38
N LYS A 97 -8.05 -5.46 -14.45
CA LYS A 97 -7.62 -4.70 -13.26
C LYS A 97 -6.15 -4.35 -13.32
N LYS A 98 -5.80 -3.19 -12.78
CA LYS A 98 -4.42 -2.81 -12.49
C LYS A 98 -3.91 -3.61 -11.30
N TYR A 99 -2.59 -3.61 -11.15
CA TYR A 99 -1.95 -4.38 -10.10
C TYR A 99 -2.41 -3.96 -8.68
N PHE A 100 -2.57 -2.65 -8.41
CA PHE A 100 -3.01 -2.17 -7.09
C PHE A 100 -4.51 -2.31 -6.82
N ASP A 101 -5.36 -2.36 -7.84
CA ASP A 101 -6.82 -2.46 -7.69
C ASP A 101 -7.22 -3.59 -6.74
N ARG A 102 -6.65 -4.79 -6.92
CA ARG A 102 -6.96 -5.95 -6.07
C ARG A 102 -6.62 -5.77 -4.59
N PHE A 103 -5.62 -4.95 -4.29
CA PHE A 103 -5.22 -4.67 -2.91
C PHE A 103 -6.12 -3.61 -2.29
N VAL A 104 -6.46 -2.58 -3.06
CA VAL A 104 -7.39 -1.52 -2.66
C VAL A 104 -8.77 -2.10 -2.41
N GLU A 105 -9.34 -2.83 -3.37
CA GLU A 105 -10.65 -3.47 -3.21
C GLU A 105 -10.71 -4.36 -1.97
N ARG A 106 -9.68 -5.18 -1.75
CA ARG A 106 -9.62 -6.05 -0.57
C ARG A 106 -9.51 -5.23 0.72
N TYR A 107 -8.77 -4.12 0.70
CA TYR A 107 -8.62 -3.25 1.85
C TYR A 107 -9.94 -2.55 2.21
N GLU A 108 -10.61 -1.96 1.23
CA GLU A 108 -11.91 -1.29 1.40
C GLU A 108 -13.00 -2.28 1.86
N TYR A 109 -12.96 -3.51 1.35
CA TYR A 109 -13.84 -4.57 1.83
C TYR A 109 -13.58 -4.92 3.31
N GLU A 110 -12.31 -5.08 3.71
CA GLU A 110 -11.94 -5.37 5.10
C GLU A 110 -12.36 -4.24 6.04
N LEU A 111 -12.20 -2.97 5.62
CA LEU A 111 -12.68 -1.80 6.38
C LEU A 111 -14.20 -1.81 6.54
N THR A 112 -14.94 -2.06 5.45
CA THR A 112 -16.41 -2.15 5.48
C THR A 112 -16.88 -3.27 6.41
N CYS A 113 -16.21 -4.42 6.41
CA CYS A 113 -16.51 -5.51 7.34
C CYS A 113 -16.27 -5.10 8.79
N PHE A 114 -15.18 -4.39 9.08
CA PHE A 114 -14.88 -3.90 10.41
C PHE A 114 -15.93 -2.92 10.90
N GLU A 115 -16.27 -1.90 10.10
CA GLU A 115 -17.28 -0.89 10.46
C GLU A 115 -18.63 -1.54 10.78
N ARG A 116 -19.07 -2.47 9.93
CA ARG A 116 -20.33 -3.19 10.13
C ARG A 116 -20.29 -4.10 11.36
N GLY A 117 -19.16 -4.77 11.60
CA GLY A 117 -18.96 -5.59 12.80
C GLY A 117 -18.96 -4.75 14.08
N ASN A 118 -18.31 -3.59 14.03
CA ASN A 118 -18.25 -2.64 15.15
C ASN A 118 -19.64 -2.09 15.50
N GLU A 119 -20.47 -1.76 14.49
CA GLU A 119 -21.85 -1.32 14.72
C GLU A 119 -22.68 -2.37 15.47
N LEU A 120 -22.56 -3.65 15.09
CA LEU A 120 -23.26 -4.76 15.77
C LEU A 120 -22.74 -4.93 17.20
N PHE A 121 -21.42 -4.93 17.37
CA PHE A 121 -20.77 -5.07 18.67
C PHE A 121 -21.21 -3.97 19.64
N GLU A 122 -21.25 -2.72 19.19
CA GLU A 122 -21.67 -1.58 20.03
C GLU A 122 -23.16 -1.64 20.40
N LYS A 123 -24.03 -2.11 19.49
CA LYS A 123 -25.44 -2.35 19.81
C LYS A 123 -25.60 -3.40 20.92
N GLU A 124 -24.88 -4.51 20.83
CA GLU A 124 -24.90 -5.56 21.86
C GLU A 124 -24.35 -5.07 23.20
N ARG A 125 -23.27 -4.27 23.17
CA ARG A 125 -22.66 -3.68 24.36
C ARG A 125 -23.62 -2.73 25.07
N LEU A 126 -24.32 -1.87 24.32
CA LEU A 126 -25.31 -0.93 24.86
C LEU A 126 -26.55 -1.62 25.41
N ALA A 127 -27.04 -2.69 24.75
CA ALA A 127 -28.16 -3.48 25.26
C ALA A 127 -27.83 -4.09 26.64
N LYS A 128 -26.66 -4.73 26.77
CA LYS A 128 -26.20 -5.31 28.05
C LYS A 128 -26.02 -4.27 29.17
N LEU A 129 -25.65 -3.03 28.83
CA LEU A 129 -25.52 -1.94 29.80
C LEU A 129 -26.87 -1.45 30.31
N ASN A 130 -27.91 -1.52 29.49
CA ASN A 130 -29.26 -1.13 29.90
C ASN A 130 -29.92 -2.23 30.74
N ASP A 131 -29.71 -3.50 30.39
CA ASP A 131 -30.23 -4.64 31.17
C ASP A 131 -29.64 -4.74 32.59
N ASN A 132 -28.44 -4.21 32.82
CA ASN A 132 -27.77 -4.19 34.12
C ASN A 132 -28.13 -2.96 34.99
N LYS A 133 -29.05 -2.10 34.54
CA LYS A 133 -29.51 -0.91 35.28
C LYS A 133 -30.91 -1.04 35.88
N ASP A 134 -31.61 -2.12 35.57
CA ASP A 134 -32.90 -2.52 36.17
C ASP A 134 -32.68 -3.63 37.23
#